data_AF-A0A3B8IIE8-F1
#
_entry.id   AF-A0A3B8IIE8-F1
#
_cell.length_a   1.000
_cell.length_b   1.000
_cell.length_c   1.000
_cell.angle_alpha   90.00
_cell.angle_beta   90.00
_cell.angle_gamma   90.00
#
_symmetry.space_group_name_H-M   'P 1'
#
loop_
_entity.id
_entity.type
_entity.pdbx_description
1 polymer ?
#
loop_
_entity_poly.entity_id
_entity_poly.type
_entity_poly.pdbx_seq_one_letter_code
_entity_poly.pdbx_strand_id
1 'polypeptide(L)'
;MQSRLFIIIGAFAFALTFFASQTTHANIFPSSLVLQDTLTEDTRIDSIVIDRNWRTRDKIILRELTFQPGDMVTPQMMKESIDRVWNVGNFATVEWTLDDTTVSGKNIMRLTARDAFTIIPLFAFNGSDQDFTLDVGIIDGNLFGRNIRGRFGYRFATFERKWDIGLGIPRQLLYRNMTLDFNVKQGTQTNFLFADRKRDQGIAYDVIEASVNIGNPWHEDYRYTFSPNLNIVYRAHDIYNIRLDSGITPLAEQEYNARFLRFRIDENIGLVNRKRHQEDRWAVNLAYGLGVGLNDQSPMYHAVVISGEAHKLFNPIVQLSVEGRAGY
;
A
#
# COMPACT_ATOMS: atom_id res chain seq x y z
N MET A 1 -36.39 -14.19 -17.56
CA MET A 1 -35.48 -13.57 -16.58
C MET A 1 -35.15 -14.61 -15.52
N GLN A 2 -34.11 -15.42 -15.72
CA GLN A 2 -33.62 -16.35 -14.71
C GLN A 2 -32.38 -15.72 -14.06
N SER A 3 -32.51 -15.25 -12.82
CA SER A 3 -31.38 -14.81 -12.01
C SER A 3 -30.57 -16.04 -11.61
N ARG A 4 -29.38 -16.23 -12.22
CA ARG A 4 -28.42 -17.23 -11.75
C ARG A 4 -27.69 -16.69 -10.53
N LEU A 5 -27.92 -17.34 -9.40
CA LEU A 5 -27.28 -17.12 -8.12
C LEU A 5 -25.84 -17.66 -8.17
N PHE A 6 -24.84 -16.79 -8.11
CA PHE A 6 -23.44 -17.19 -7.93
C PHE A 6 -23.09 -17.04 -6.44
N ILE A 7 -23.14 -18.14 -5.70
CA ILE A 7 -22.57 -18.21 -4.34
C ILE A 7 -21.08 -18.53 -4.49
N ILE A 8 -20.21 -17.59 -4.15
CA ILE A 8 -18.78 -17.88 -3.95
C ILE A 8 -18.62 -18.30 -2.49
N ILE A 9 -18.55 -19.60 -2.24
CA ILE A 9 -18.22 -20.14 -0.91
C ILE A 9 -16.71 -19.87 -0.68
N GLY A 10 -16.41 -18.99 0.27
CA GLY A 10 -15.03 -18.65 0.64
C GLY A 10 -14.29 -19.86 1.21
N ALA A 11 -13.08 -20.10 0.70
CA ALA A 11 -12.18 -21.11 1.21
C ALA A 11 -11.68 -20.74 2.62
N PHE A 12 -11.82 -21.65 3.58
CA PHE A 12 -11.08 -21.60 4.84
C PHE A 12 -9.66 -22.10 4.59
N ALA A 13 -8.67 -21.21 4.66
CA ALA A 13 -7.26 -21.60 4.64
C ALA A 13 -6.77 -21.76 6.08
N PHE A 14 -6.34 -22.97 6.44
CA PHE A 14 -5.68 -23.24 7.72
C PHE A 14 -4.16 -23.33 7.43
N ALA A 15 -3.41 -22.27 7.75
CA ALA A 15 -1.97 -22.26 7.54
C ALA A 15 -1.23 -22.49 8.88
N LEU A 16 -0.74 -23.71 9.09
CA LEU A 16 0.19 -24.00 10.19
C LEU A 16 1.61 -23.73 9.68
N THR A 17 2.17 -22.58 10.02
CA THR A 17 3.52 -22.20 9.58
C THR A 17 4.53 -22.54 10.68
N PHE A 18 5.43 -23.49 10.43
CA PHE A 18 6.59 -23.75 11.27
C PHE A 18 7.77 -22.89 10.82
N PHE A 19 8.30 -22.06 11.70
CA PHE A 19 9.56 -21.36 11.47
C PHE A 19 10.68 -22.09 12.23
N ALA A 20 11.63 -22.67 11.48
CA ALA A 20 12.90 -23.09 12.07
C ALA A 20 13.70 -21.83 12.42
N SER A 21 14.08 -21.68 13.69
CA SER A 21 14.91 -20.56 14.16
C SER A 21 16.28 -20.63 13.49
N GLN A 22 16.51 -19.79 12.47
CA GLN A 22 17.87 -19.53 12.03
C GLN A 22 18.53 -18.62 13.06
N THR A 23 19.65 -19.11 13.56
CA THR A 23 20.56 -18.44 14.48
C THR A 23 20.80 -17.00 14.09
N THR A 24 20.72 -16.14 15.10
CA THR A 24 21.06 -14.71 15.13
C THR A 24 22.14 -14.33 14.11
N HIS A 25 21.73 -13.64 13.04
CA HIS A 25 22.63 -12.70 12.38
C HIS A 25 22.71 -11.46 13.27
N ALA A 26 23.88 -11.28 13.89
CA ALA A 26 24.26 -10.07 14.60
C ALA A 26 23.90 -8.83 13.76
N ASN A 27 23.46 -7.77 14.42
CA ASN A 27 23.22 -6.46 13.83
C ASN A 27 24.47 -5.99 13.07
N ILE A 28 24.49 -6.16 11.74
CA ILE A 28 25.50 -5.54 10.86
C ILE A 28 24.92 -4.21 10.35
N PHE A 29 24.61 -3.32 11.28
CA PHE A 29 24.56 -1.88 11.03
C PHE A 29 25.19 -1.23 12.26
N PRO A 30 26.24 -0.41 12.10
CA PRO A 30 26.83 0.26 13.24
C PRO A 30 25.77 1.17 13.84
N SER A 31 25.50 0.98 15.12
CA SER A 31 24.97 1.99 16.01
C SER A 31 25.96 3.15 16.00
N SER A 32 25.90 4.02 14.98
CA SER A 32 26.66 5.25 15.02
C SER A 32 26.12 6.05 16.18
N LEU A 33 26.97 6.32 17.17
CA LEU A 33 26.80 7.38 18.15
C LEU A 33 26.40 8.64 17.38
N VAL A 34 25.11 8.98 17.41
CA VAL A 34 24.61 10.29 17.01
C VAL A 34 24.49 11.05 18.33
N LEU A 35 25.23 12.16 18.46
CA LEU A 35 24.95 13.17 19.46
C LEU A 35 23.59 13.79 19.09
N GLN A 36 22.51 13.15 19.53
CA GLN A 36 21.21 13.77 19.56
C GLN A 36 21.24 14.76 20.72
N ASP A 37 21.18 16.05 20.43
CA ASP A 37 20.78 16.99 21.48
C ASP A 37 19.42 16.51 21.97
N THR A 38 19.36 16.16 23.25
CA THR A 38 18.11 15.78 23.87
C THR A 38 17.57 17.07 24.44
N LEU A 39 16.49 17.59 23.86
CA LEU A 39 15.80 18.72 24.45
C LEU A 39 15.39 18.33 25.88
N THR A 40 15.92 19.01 26.90
CA THR A 40 15.64 18.68 28.31
C THR A 40 14.52 19.54 28.89
N GLU A 41 14.27 20.70 28.31
CA GLU A 41 13.32 21.70 28.79
C GLU A 41 12.52 22.29 27.62
N ASP A 42 11.34 22.83 27.94
CA ASP A 42 10.49 23.48 26.95
C ASP A 42 11.19 24.71 26.37
N THR A 43 11.41 24.70 25.08
CA THR A 43 12.23 25.70 24.39
C THR A 43 11.44 26.34 23.27
N ARG A 44 11.44 27.68 23.21
CA ARG A 44 10.86 28.42 22.08
C ARG A 44 11.74 28.19 20.86
N ILE A 45 11.16 27.85 19.70
CA ILE A 45 11.93 27.71 18.45
C ILE A 45 11.61 28.91 17.56
N ASP A 46 12.56 29.82 17.35
CA ASP A 46 12.31 31.07 16.59
C ASP A 46 12.34 30.87 15.08
N SER A 47 13.16 29.93 14.60
CA SER A 47 13.26 29.60 13.17
C SER A 47 13.76 28.19 12.96
N ILE A 48 13.46 27.64 11.78
CA ILE A 48 13.83 26.29 11.37
C ILE A 48 14.57 26.39 10.05
N VAL A 49 15.78 25.85 10.01
CA VAL A 49 16.62 25.74 8.81
C VAL A 49 16.73 24.27 8.46
N ILE A 50 16.42 23.91 7.21
CA ILE A 50 16.52 22.54 6.71
C ILE A 50 17.72 22.44 5.78
N ASP A 51 18.52 21.40 5.94
CA ASP A 51 19.66 21.13 5.08
C ASP A 51 19.78 19.66 4.67
N ARG A 52 20.64 19.40 3.66
CA ARG A 52 20.93 18.08 3.06
C ARG A 52 19.77 17.40 2.30
N ASN A 53 18.64 18.09 2.11
CA ASN A 53 17.49 17.66 1.32
C ASN A 53 17.59 18.15 -0.15
N TRP A 54 18.59 17.67 -0.90
CA TRP A 54 18.87 18.11 -2.27
C TRP A 54 17.75 17.79 -3.29
N ARG A 55 16.88 16.83 -2.98
CA ARG A 55 15.77 16.38 -3.81
C ARG A 55 14.43 16.65 -3.14
N THR A 56 14.25 16.25 -1.87
CA THR A 56 12.98 16.43 -1.16
C THR A 56 12.76 17.90 -0.84
N ARG A 57 11.59 18.43 -1.18
CA ARG A 57 11.26 19.83 -0.90
C ARG A 57 11.05 20.06 0.60
N ASP A 58 11.54 21.19 1.10
CA ASP A 58 11.39 21.66 2.48
C ASP A 58 9.94 21.56 2.98
N LYS A 59 8.97 21.91 2.13
CA LYS A 59 7.54 21.86 2.46
C LYS A 59 7.05 20.47 2.88
N ILE A 60 7.65 19.40 2.38
CA ILE A 60 7.32 18.03 2.79
C ILE A 60 7.76 17.80 4.22
N ILE A 61 8.99 18.22 4.56
CA ILE A 61 9.58 18.08 5.90
C ILE A 61 8.84 18.96 6.90
N LEU A 62 8.57 20.23 6.57
CA LEU A 62 7.86 21.16 7.44
C LEU A 62 6.43 20.71 7.78
N ARG A 63 5.76 19.99 6.88
CA ARG A 63 4.42 19.42 7.13
C ARG A 63 4.44 18.25 8.11
N GLU A 64 5.62 17.73 8.44
CA GLU A 64 5.79 16.68 9.42
C GLU A 64 6.05 17.17 10.84
N LEU A 65 6.41 18.43 10.99
CA LEU A 65 6.58 19.03 12.30
C LEU A 65 5.20 19.27 12.95
N THR A 66 5.11 19.02 14.26
CA THR A 66 3.91 19.28 15.07
C THR A 66 3.84 20.71 15.59
N PHE A 67 4.85 21.52 15.28
CA PHE A 67 5.01 22.91 15.69
C PHE A 67 5.47 23.78 14.52
N GLN A 68 5.37 25.10 14.70
CA GLN A 68 5.82 26.11 13.75
C GLN A 68 6.87 27.03 14.39
N PRO A 69 7.65 27.76 13.57
CA PRO A 69 8.51 28.83 14.10
C PRO A 69 7.69 29.82 14.96
N GLY A 70 8.16 30.05 16.18
CA GLY A 70 7.53 30.88 17.20
C GLY A 70 6.84 30.09 18.33
N ASP A 71 6.71 28.77 18.20
CA ASP A 71 6.05 27.95 19.21
C ASP A 71 6.99 27.55 20.35
N MET A 72 6.40 27.27 21.52
CA MET A 72 7.09 26.57 22.61
C MET A 72 7.06 25.06 22.29
N VAL A 73 8.23 24.45 22.20
CA VAL A 73 8.38 23.04 21.84
C VAL A 73 8.80 22.25 23.06
N THR A 74 8.02 21.22 23.38
CA THR A 74 8.37 20.25 24.42
C THR A 74 9.27 19.16 23.84
N PRO A 75 10.04 18.43 24.66
CA PRO A 75 10.86 17.31 24.19
C PRO A 75 10.07 16.24 23.44
N GLN A 76 8.81 16.00 23.87
CA GLN A 76 7.92 15.03 23.24
C GLN A 76 7.49 15.50 21.83
N MET A 77 7.12 16.77 21.68
CA MET A 77 6.75 17.33 20.37
C MET A 77 7.92 17.30 19.38
N MET A 78 9.13 17.57 19.87
CA MET A 78 10.36 17.48 19.07
C MET A 78 10.57 16.04 18.59
N LYS A 79 10.55 15.08 19.51
CA LYS A 79 10.71 13.66 19.20
C LYS A 79 9.69 13.17 18.18
N GLU A 80 8.41 13.46 18.41
CA GLU A 80 7.33 13.08 17.48
C GLU A 80 7.52 13.69 16.10
N SER A 81 7.93 14.95 16.02
CA SER A 81 8.21 15.63 14.75
C SER A 81 9.36 14.96 13.98
N ILE A 82 10.46 14.62 14.66
CA ILE A 82 11.60 13.94 14.05
C ILE A 82 11.21 12.53 13.61
N ASP A 83 10.47 11.79 14.43
CA ASP A 83 9.95 10.47 14.09
C ASP A 83 9.02 10.54 12.86
N ARG A 84 8.16 11.56 12.77
CA ARG A 84 7.30 11.80 11.60
C ARG A 84 8.09 12.11 10.34
N VAL A 85 9.12 12.97 10.42
CA VAL A 85 10.02 13.27 9.30
C VAL A 85 10.76 11.99 8.85
N TRP A 86 11.27 11.19 9.79
CA TRP A 86 11.91 9.91 9.49
C TRP A 86 10.93 8.94 8.81
N ASN A 87 9.69 8.86 9.30
CA ASN A 87 8.64 7.99 8.76
C ASN A 87 8.15 8.41 7.36
N VAL A 88 8.56 9.57 6.82
CA VAL A 88 8.39 9.90 5.39
C VAL A 88 9.12 8.88 4.52
N GLY A 89 10.27 8.36 4.97
CA GLY A 89 11.03 7.31 4.28
C GLY A 89 11.88 7.79 3.10
N ASN A 90 12.03 9.10 2.91
CA ASN A 90 12.84 9.69 1.82
C ASN A 90 14.29 9.98 2.23
N PHE A 91 14.65 9.77 3.50
CA PHE A 91 15.91 10.21 4.08
C PHE A 91 16.77 9.03 4.52
N ALA A 92 18.08 9.14 4.33
CA ALA A 92 19.08 8.22 4.85
C ALA A 92 19.37 8.50 6.33
N THR A 93 19.37 9.79 6.72
CA THR A 93 19.52 10.25 8.10
C THR A 93 18.63 11.48 8.33
N VAL A 94 18.12 11.61 9.55
CA VAL A 94 17.38 12.79 10.04
C VAL A 94 17.95 13.14 11.40
N GLU A 95 18.58 14.30 11.50
CA GLU A 95 19.26 14.80 12.71
C GLU A 95 18.87 16.25 12.93
N TRP A 96 18.92 16.71 14.18
CA TRP A 96 18.64 18.11 14.49
C TRP A 96 19.60 18.65 15.56
N THR A 97 19.85 19.95 15.51
CA THR A 97 20.63 20.70 16.51
C THR A 97 19.94 22.02 16.82
N LEU A 98 20.23 22.57 18.00
CA LEU A 98 19.81 23.92 18.38
C LEU A 98 21.02 24.85 18.32
N ASP A 99 21.01 25.79 17.37
CA ASP A 99 22.04 26.83 17.31
C ASP A 99 21.65 27.95 18.29
N ASP A 100 22.14 27.86 19.53
CA ASP A 100 22.07 28.96 20.50
C ASP A 100 23.10 30.03 20.11
N THR A 101 22.75 30.85 19.13
CA THR A 101 23.60 32.01 18.80
C THR A 101 23.50 33.03 19.92
N THR A 102 24.50 32.97 20.81
CA THR A 102 24.78 33.83 21.98
C THR A 102 24.75 35.34 21.72
N VAL A 103 24.58 35.78 20.46
CA VAL A 103 24.52 37.19 20.07
C VAL A 103 23.09 37.71 19.92
N SER A 104 22.08 36.85 19.68
CA SER A 104 20.69 37.30 19.46
C SER A 104 19.63 36.70 20.40
N GLY A 105 20.00 35.70 21.22
CA GLY A 105 19.06 35.03 22.12
C GLY A 105 17.92 34.31 21.41
N LYS A 106 18.13 33.97 20.12
CA LYS A 106 17.18 33.23 19.30
C LYS A 106 17.60 31.78 19.18
N ASN A 107 16.63 30.90 19.31
CA ASN A 107 16.81 29.47 19.22
C ASN A 107 16.51 29.03 17.78
N ILE A 108 17.57 28.79 17.01
CA ILE A 108 17.45 28.35 15.62
C ILE A 108 17.59 26.83 15.57
N MET A 109 16.52 26.15 15.17
CA MET A 109 16.57 24.71 14.94
C MET A 109 17.17 24.43 13.56
N ARG A 110 18.24 23.65 13.51
CA ARG A 110 18.78 23.11 12.27
C ARG A 110 18.36 21.66 12.12
N LEU A 111 17.67 21.33 11.03
CA LEU A 111 17.19 20.00 10.71
C LEU A 111 17.94 19.45 9.50
N THR A 112 18.87 18.55 9.75
CA THR A 112 19.65 17.87 8.72
C THR A 112 18.88 16.65 8.23
N ALA A 113 18.25 16.76 7.06
CA ALA A 113 17.46 15.69 6.43
C ALA A 113 18.16 15.21 5.16
N ARG A 114 19.09 14.26 5.30
CA ARG A 114 19.89 13.76 4.17
C ARG A 114 19.05 12.86 3.29
N ASP A 115 18.76 13.29 2.06
CA ASP A 115 17.99 12.49 1.11
C ASP A 115 18.65 11.13 0.79
N ALA A 116 17.83 10.08 0.80
CA ALA A 116 18.16 8.75 0.33
C ALA A 116 17.89 8.60 -1.17
N PHE A 117 18.44 7.53 -1.76
CA PHE A 117 18.05 7.11 -3.09
C PHE A 117 16.68 6.42 -3.03
N THR A 118 15.67 7.04 -3.63
CA THR A 118 14.25 6.63 -3.53
C THR A 118 13.74 5.89 -4.77
N ILE A 119 14.59 5.74 -5.79
CA ILE A 119 14.27 5.01 -7.02
C ILE A 119 14.67 3.55 -6.82
N ILE A 120 13.73 2.64 -7.04
CA ILE A 120 13.93 1.21 -6.88
C ILE A 120 13.61 0.53 -8.22
N PRO A 121 14.60 -0.03 -8.93
CA PRO A 121 14.31 -0.90 -10.05
C PRO A 121 13.66 -2.19 -9.53
N LEU A 122 12.61 -2.63 -10.22
CA LEU A 122 11.95 -3.90 -9.96
C LEU A 122 12.41 -4.92 -10.99
N PHE A 123 12.89 -6.05 -10.51
CA PHE A 123 13.16 -7.23 -11.31
C PHE A 123 12.82 -8.46 -10.46
N ALA A 124 11.85 -9.23 -10.89
CA ALA A 124 11.48 -10.48 -10.24
C ALA A 124 11.19 -11.54 -11.30
N PHE A 125 11.73 -12.73 -11.09
CA PHE A 125 11.48 -13.89 -11.93
C PHE A 125 11.01 -15.05 -11.06
N ASN A 126 9.96 -15.72 -11.50
CA ASN A 126 9.45 -16.95 -10.91
C ASN A 126 9.09 -17.91 -12.05
N GLY A 127 9.32 -19.21 -11.86
CA GLY A 127 8.98 -20.17 -12.88
C GLY A 127 9.05 -21.62 -12.44
N SER A 128 8.47 -22.45 -13.28
CA SER A 128 8.37 -23.90 -13.22
C SER A 128 8.51 -24.46 -14.64
N ASP A 129 8.45 -25.78 -14.80
CA ASP A 129 8.59 -26.43 -16.10
C ASP A 129 7.51 -26.02 -17.12
N GLN A 130 6.33 -25.56 -16.66
CA GLN A 130 5.20 -25.23 -17.52
C GLN A 130 4.91 -23.73 -17.59
N ASP A 131 5.24 -23.00 -16.54
CA ASP A 131 4.80 -21.62 -16.34
C ASP A 131 5.94 -20.73 -15.83
N PHE A 132 6.02 -19.51 -16.32
CA PHE A 132 6.93 -18.48 -15.82
C PHE A 132 6.23 -17.13 -15.64
N THR A 133 6.86 -16.28 -14.84
CA THR A 133 6.52 -14.87 -14.64
C THR A 133 7.81 -14.07 -14.49
N LEU A 134 7.90 -13.01 -15.28
CA LEU A 134 8.94 -12.00 -15.22
C LEU A 134 8.28 -10.65 -15.00
N ASP A 135 8.53 -10.04 -13.84
CA ASP A 135 8.14 -8.67 -13.54
C ASP A 135 9.36 -7.76 -13.68
N VAL A 136 9.21 -6.70 -14.47
CA VAL A 136 10.21 -5.63 -14.61
C VAL A 136 9.54 -4.29 -14.36
N GLY A 137 10.26 -3.33 -13.78
CA GLY A 137 9.66 -2.03 -13.50
C GLY A 137 10.56 -1.09 -12.74
N ILE A 138 9.94 0.00 -12.31
CA ILE A 138 10.59 1.05 -11.54
C ILE A 138 9.57 1.66 -10.58
N ILE A 139 10.01 1.89 -9.34
CA ILE A 139 9.27 2.65 -8.33
C ILE A 139 10.12 3.86 -7.97
N ASP A 140 9.48 5.00 -7.76
CA ASP A 140 10.10 6.18 -7.18
C ASP A 140 9.23 6.63 -6.00
N GLY A 141 9.76 6.53 -4.77
CA GLY A 141 9.04 6.97 -3.57
C GLY A 141 8.93 8.49 -3.41
N ASN A 142 9.72 9.26 -4.17
CA ASN A 142 9.84 10.70 -4.02
C ASN A 142 9.92 11.40 -5.38
N LEU A 143 8.94 11.13 -6.22
CA LEU A 143 8.84 11.71 -7.55
C LEU A 143 8.77 13.25 -7.44
N PHE A 144 9.61 13.94 -8.21
CA PHE A 144 9.77 15.39 -8.21
C PHE A 144 10.11 16.04 -6.86
N GLY A 145 10.59 15.25 -5.88
CA GLY A 145 10.90 15.75 -4.55
C GLY A 145 9.68 16.04 -3.67
N ARG A 146 8.52 15.50 -4.03
CA ARG A 146 7.23 15.85 -3.40
C ARG A 146 6.63 14.70 -2.58
N ASN A 147 7.40 13.66 -2.30
CA ASN A 147 6.91 12.43 -1.67
C ASN A 147 5.78 11.74 -2.46
N ILE A 148 5.65 12.05 -3.77
CA ILE A 148 4.71 11.38 -4.66
C ILE A 148 5.31 10.02 -5.01
N ARG A 149 4.53 8.96 -4.81
CA ARG A 149 4.94 7.60 -5.18
C ARG A 149 4.60 7.35 -6.65
N GLY A 150 5.62 7.23 -7.50
CA GLY A 150 5.47 6.76 -8.87
C GLY A 150 5.79 5.27 -8.99
N ARG A 151 5.03 4.57 -9.83
CA ARG A 151 5.32 3.18 -10.20
C ARG A 151 5.03 2.97 -11.68
N PHE A 152 5.92 2.27 -12.35
CA PHE A 152 5.65 1.62 -13.63
C PHE A 152 6.11 0.17 -13.53
N GLY A 153 5.27 -0.75 -13.97
CA GLY A 153 5.57 -2.17 -13.99
C GLY A 153 5.10 -2.80 -15.30
N TYR A 154 5.84 -3.81 -15.74
CA TYR A 154 5.45 -4.70 -16.81
C TYR A 154 5.66 -6.14 -16.36
N ARG A 155 4.66 -6.98 -16.59
CA ARG A 155 4.67 -8.41 -16.35
C ARG A 155 4.63 -9.16 -17.68
N PHE A 156 5.63 -10.02 -17.88
CA PHE A 156 5.66 -11.05 -18.90
C PHE A 156 5.49 -12.41 -18.23
N ALA A 157 4.36 -13.06 -18.41
CA ALA A 157 4.08 -14.39 -17.90
C ALA A 157 3.60 -15.29 -19.05
N THR A 158 3.62 -16.61 -18.84
CA THR A 158 3.14 -17.58 -19.83
C THR A 158 1.72 -17.26 -20.32
N PHE A 159 0.84 -16.82 -19.42
CA PHE A 159 -0.56 -16.52 -19.72
C PHE A 159 -0.98 -15.09 -19.40
N GLU A 160 -0.06 -14.21 -19.01
CA GLU A 160 -0.37 -12.82 -18.67
C GLU A 160 0.68 -11.90 -19.30
N ARG A 161 0.23 -10.87 -20.01
CA ARG A 161 1.08 -9.76 -20.43
C ARG A 161 0.41 -8.49 -20.02
N LYS A 162 1.02 -7.73 -19.12
CA LYS A 162 0.35 -6.61 -18.49
C LYS A 162 1.32 -5.54 -18.10
N TRP A 163 0.91 -4.29 -18.26
CA TRP A 163 1.59 -3.16 -17.68
C TRP A 163 0.69 -2.47 -16.65
N ASP A 164 1.32 -1.81 -15.69
CA ASP A 164 0.66 -0.97 -14.70
C ASP A 164 1.44 0.33 -14.49
N ILE A 165 0.70 1.42 -14.34
CA ILE A 165 1.21 2.72 -13.91
C ILE A 165 0.45 3.11 -12.65
N GLY A 166 1.18 3.56 -11.63
CA GLY A 166 0.64 4.03 -10.36
C GLY A 166 1.20 5.40 -9.98
N LEU A 167 0.34 6.26 -9.44
CA LEU A 167 0.70 7.53 -8.83
C LEU A 167 -0.02 7.68 -7.49
N GLY A 168 0.74 7.74 -6.39
CA GLY A 168 0.25 8.00 -5.04
C GLY A 168 0.59 9.41 -4.59
N ILE A 169 -0.43 10.23 -4.35
CA ILE A 169 -0.32 11.57 -3.79
C ILE A 169 -0.45 11.46 -2.27
N PRO A 170 0.57 11.87 -1.52
CA PRO A 170 0.58 11.67 -0.08
C PRO A 170 -0.13 12.83 0.64
N ARG A 171 -0.39 12.63 1.93
CA ARG A 171 -1.05 13.63 2.78
C ARG A 171 -0.34 14.97 2.86
N GLN A 172 0.98 15.00 2.70
CA GLN A 172 1.72 16.26 2.68
C GLN A 172 1.36 17.12 1.47
N LEU A 173 0.58 16.68 0.50
CA LEU A 173 0.11 17.51 -0.62
C LEU A 173 -1.40 17.74 -0.62
N LEU A 174 -2.12 17.09 0.29
CA LEU A 174 -3.57 17.09 0.35
C LEU A 174 -4.07 17.73 1.66
N TYR A 175 -5.39 17.76 1.83
CA TYR A 175 -6.00 18.29 3.04
C TYR A 175 -5.94 17.23 4.16
N ARG A 176 -5.45 17.63 5.34
CA ARG A 176 -5.26 16.76 6.50
C ARG A 176 -4.47 15.49 6.12
N ASN A 177 -4.92 14.33 6.58
CA ASN A 177 -4.23 13.06 6.36
C ASN A 177 -4.67 12.32 5.10
N MET A 178 -5.51 12.92 4.25
CA MET A 178 -6.01 12.26 3.05
C MET A 178 -4.88 11.80 2.12
N THR A 179 -5.05 10.66 1.47
CA THR A 179 -4.19 10.19 0.39
C THR A 179 -5.00 9.95 -0.87
N LEU A 180 -4.35 10.02 -2.02
CA LEU A 180 -4.99 9.78 -3.32
C LEU A 180 -4.10 8.90 -4.18
N ASP A 181 -4.57 7.72 -4.55
CA ASP A 181 -3.83 6.82 -5.44
C ASP A 181 -4.57 6.65 -6.76
N PHE A 182 -3.84 6.84 -7.86
CA PHE A 182 -4.29 6.55 -9.21
C PHE A 182 -3.56 5.33 -9.71
N ASN A 183 -4.28 4.39 -10.31
CA ASN A 183 -3.68 3.24 -10.95
C ASN A 183 -4.36 2.96 -12.29
N VAL A 184 -3.55 2.78 -13.33
CA VAL A 184 -4.02 2.27 -14.62
C VAL A 184 -3.25 1.01 -14.92
N LYS A 185 -3.95 -0.05 -15.30
CA LYS A 185 -3.33 -1.29 -15.76
C LYS A 185 -4.03 -1.78 -17.00
N GLN A 186 -3.26 -2.30 -17.94
CA GLN A 186 -3.79 -2.89 -19.15
C GLN A 186 -2.99 -4.12 -19.53
N GLY A 187 -3.67 -5.14 -20.02
CA GLY A 187 -3.01 -6.36 -20.44
C GLY A 187 -3.95 -7.40 -21.00
N THR A 188 -3.35 -8.53 -21.34
CA THR A 188 -4.04 -9.74 -21.79
C THR A 188 -3.82 -10.81 -20.74
N GLN A 189 -4.83 -11.61 -20.45
CA GLN A 189 -4.70 -12.74 -19.53
C GLN A 189 -5.51 -13.94 -20.02
N THR A 190 -4.96 -15.13 -19.83
CA THR A 190 -5.67 -16.40 -20.06
C THR A 190 -5.74 -17.18 -18.76
N ASN A 191 -6.94 -17.58 -18.35
CA ASN A 191 -7.17 -18.42 -17.17
C ASN A 191 -7.68 -19.79 -17.62
N PHE A 192 -7.31 -20.83 -16.86
CA PHE A 192 -7.75 -22.21 -17.13
C PHE A 192 -8.42 -22.82 -15.90
N LEU A 193 -9.43 -23.66 -16.14
CA LEU A 193 -9.92 -24.63 -15.18
C LEU A 193 -9.23 -25.96 -15.42
N PHE A 194 -8.89 -26.64 -14.33
CA PHE A 194 -8.23 -27.92 -14.36
C PHE A 194 -9.20 -29.04 -13.97
N ALA A 195 -9.28 -30.07 -14.81
CA ALA A 195 -9.91 -31.34 -14.49
C ALA A 195 -8.83 -32.45 -14.60
N ASP A 196 -8.75 -33.33 -13.62
CA ASP A 196 -7.74 -34.41 -13.57
C ASP A 196 -6.29 -33.95 -13.82
N ARG A 197 -5.92 -32.80 -13.27
CA ARG A 197 -4.60 -32.14 -13.43
C ARG A 197 -4.25 -31.77 -14.88
N LYS A 198 -5.24 -31.71 -15.77
CA LYS A 198 -5.11 -31.22 -17.14
C LYS A 198 -5.96 -29.98 -17.35
N ARG A 199 -5.53 -29.12 -18.28
CA ARG A 199 -6.30 -27.94 -18.70
C ARG A 199 -7.52 -28.43 -19.47
N ASP A 200 -8.71 -28.19 -18.91
CA ASP A 200 -9.97 -28.64 -19.48
C ASP A 200 -10.71 -27.48 -20.17
N GLN A 201 -10.86 -26.37 -19.44
CA GLN A 201 -11.55 -25.19 -19.93
C GLN A 201 -10.68 -23.95 -19.80
N GLY A 202 -10.90 -22.96 -20.65
CA GLY A 202 -10.11 -21.73 -20.67
C GLY A 202 -10.91 -20.50 -21.01
N ILE A 203 -10.40 -19.35 -20.60
CA ILE A 203 -10.92 -18.03 -20.97
C ILE A 203 -9.75 -17.09 -21.20
N ALA A 204 -9.72 -16.46 -22.37
CA ALA A 204 -8.74 -15.43 -22.69
C ALA A 204 -9.45 -14.07 -22.74
N TYR A 205 -8.80 -13.04 -22.22
CA TYR A 205 -9.37 -11.70 -22.20
C TYR A 205 -8.34 -10.59 -22.25
N ASP A 206 -8.78 -9.44 -22.76
CA ASP A 206 -8.08 -8.18 -22.67
C ASP A 206 -8.74 -7.35 -21.58
N VAL A 207 -7.92 -6.74 -20.71
CA VAL A 207 -8.39 -5.92 -19.61
C VAL A 207 -7.71 -4.57 -19.63
N ILE A 208 -8.49 -3.52 -19.44
CA ILE A 208 -8.04 -2.20 -19.04
C ILE A 208 -8.80 -1.82 -17.77
N GLU A 209 -8.07 -1.40 -16.76
CA GLU A 209 -8.64 -0.95 -15.51
C GLU A 209 -7.97 0.35 -15.09
N ALA A 210 -8.79 1.35 -14.79
CA ALA A 210 -8.36 2.61 -14.20
C ALA A 210 -9.04 2.74 -12.85
N SER A 211 -8.27 3.05 -11.80
CA SER A 211 -8.80 3.22 -10.47
C SER A 211 -8.29 4.47 -9.79
N VAL A 212 -9.16 5.03 -8.94
CA VAL A 212 -8.87 6.14 -8.03
C VAL A 212 -9.22 5.65 -6.63
N ASN A 213 -8.28 5.76 -5.71
CA ASN A 213 -8.46 5.41 -4.32
C ASN A 213 -8.22 6.64 -3.45
N ILE A 214 -9.21 7.00 -2.65
CA ILE A 214 -9.13 8.08 -1.66
C ILE A 214 -8.98 7.40 -0.29
N GLY A 215 -7.79 7.51 0.28
CA GLY A 215 -7.52 7.05 1.63
C GLY A 215 -7.87 8.13 2.64
N ASN A 216 -8.59 7.79 3.70
CA ASN A 216 -9.00 8.73 4.72
C ASN A 216 -8.55 8.30 6.13
N PRO A 217 -7.38 8.73 6.61
CA PRO A 217 -6.94 8.42 7.95
C PRO A 217 -7.36 9.54 8.90
N TRP A 218 -8.60 9.54 9.38
CA TRP A 218 -9.03 10.48 10.44
C TRP A 218 -8.59 10.07 11.85
N HIS A 219 -7.56 9.23 11.96
CA HIS A 219 -6.99 8.76 13.21
C HIS A 219 -5.59 9.36 13.42
N GLU A 220 -5.54 10.49 14.12
CA GLU A 220 -4.30 10.93 14.83
C GLU A 220 -4.35 10.51 16.30
N ASP A 221 -5.55 10.31 16.84
CA ASP A 221 -5.79 9.91 18.21
C ASP A 221 -6.32 8.47 18.21
N TYR A 222 -5.84 7.62 19.11
CA TYR A 222 -6.24 6.21 19.31
C TYR A 222 -7.74 5.96 19.61
N ARG A 223 -8.63 6.92 19.28
CA ARG A 223 -10.08 6.84 19.31
C ARG A 223 -10.59 6.54 17.90
N TYR A 224 -11.31 5.43 17.77
CA TYR A 224 -11.92 5.05 16.50
C TYR A 224 -12.86 6.16 15.99
N THR A 225 -12.58 6.64 14.78
CA THR A 225 -13.45 7.55 14.03
C THR A 225 -13.72 6.89 12.68
N PHE A 226 -14.99 6.69 12.34
CA PHE A 226 -15.39 6.13 11.05
C PHE A 226 -14.85 7.01 9.91
N SER A 227 -13.99 6.45 9.06
CA SER A 227 -13.27 7.18 8.01
C SER A 227 -13.01 6.27 6.81
N PRO A 228 -14.08 5.87 6.09
CA PRO A 228 -13.95 4.83 5.08
C PRO A 228 -13.11 5.32 3.91
N ASN A 229 -12.34 4.40 3.34
CA ASN A 229 -11.72 4.61 2.05
C ASN A 229 -12.78 4.58 0.95
N LEU A 230 -12.56 5.36 -0.10
CA LEU A 230 -13.39 5.32 -1.31
C LEU A 230 -12.53 4.85 -2.48
N ASN A 231 -12.95 3.76 -3.11
CA ASN A 231 -12.31 3.19 -4.28
C ASN A 231 -13.27 3.23 -5.48
N ILE A 232 -12.85 3.89 -6.55
CA ILE A 232 -13.60 3.99 -7.81
C ILE A 232 -12.78 3.28 -8.87
N VAL A 233 -13.39 2.36 -9.61
CA VAL A 233 -12.72 1.54 -10.61
C VAL A 233 -13.54 1.49 -11.89
N TYR A 234 -12.99 2.03 -12.96
CA TYR A 234 -13.44 1.71 -14.31
C TYR A 234 -12.75 0.43 -14.77
N ARG A 235 -13.51 -0.55 -15.26
CA ARG A 235 -12.98 -1.78 -15.81
C ARG A 235 -13.65 -2.08 -17.15
N ALA A 236 -12.82 -2.29 -18.16
CA ALA A 236 -13.21 -2.77 -19.47
C ALA A 236 -12.53 -4.12 -19.70
N HIS A 237 -13.34 -5.14 -19.99
CA HIS A 237 -12.95 -6.54 -20.04
C HIS A 237 -13.54 -7.20 -21.29
N ASP A 238 -12.71 -7.53 -22.25
CA ASP A 238 -13.13 -8.13 -23.52
C ASP A 238 -12.71 -9.59 -23.53
N ILE A 239 -13.69 -10.49 -23.58
CA ILE A 239 -13.47 -11.93 -23.49
C ILE A 239 -13.60 -12.58 -24.85
N TYR A 240 -12.63 -13.43 -25.18
CA TYR A 240 -12.51 -14.07 -26.48
C TYR A 240 -12.21 -15.57 -26.34
N ASN A 241 -12.71 -16.34 -27.30
CA ASN A 241 -12.49 -17.79 -27.35
C ASN A 241 -11.32 -18.18 -28.27
N ILE A 242 -11.00 -17.33 -29.26
CA ILE A 242 -10.08 -17.65 -30.36
C ILE A 242 -8.60 -17.77 -29.96
N ARG A 243 -8.23 -17.39 -28.73
CA ARG A 243 -6.84 -17.43 -28.23
C ARG A 243 -6.53 -18.66 -27.37
N LEU A 244 -7.41 -19.65 -27.33
CA LEU A 244 -7.21 -20.90 -26.58
C LEU A 244 -6.56 -21.97 -27.47
N ASP A 245 -5.64 -22.76 -26.90
CA ASP A 245 -4.97 -23.85 -27.60
C ASP A 245 -5.97 -24.92 -28.08
N SER A 246 -5.63 -25.61 -29.17
CA SER A 246 -6.44 -26.71 -29.72
C SER A 246 -6.65 -27.81 -28.67
N GLY A 247 -7.90 -28.06 -28.29
CA GLY A 247 -8.28 -29.07 -27.29
C GLY A 247 -8.74 -28.49 -25.94
N ILE A 248 -8.76 -27.17 -25.77
CA ILE A 248 -9.31 -26.50 -24.58
C ILE A 248 -10.74 -26.02 -24.88
N THR A 249 -11.69 -26.39 -24.02
CA THR A 249 -13.09 -25.95 -24.17
C THR A 249 -13.25 -24.49 -23.71
N PRO A 250 -13.88 -23.60 -24.48
CA PRO A 250 -14.12 -22.24 -24.03
C PRO A 250 -15.08 -22.18 -22.84
N LEU A 251 -14.73 -21.41 -21.79
CA LEU A 251 -15.59 -21.16 -20.63
C LEU A 251 -16.81 -20.28 -20.95
N ALA A 252 -16.67 -19.40 -21.94
CA ALA A 252 -17.75 -18.56 -22.42
C ALA A 252 -18.27 -19.11 -23.75
N GLU A 253 -19.59 -19.33 -23.85
CA GLU A 253 -20.21 -19.80 -25.09
C GLU A 253 -20.10 -18.77 -26.23
N GLN A 254 -20.03 -17.48 -25.88
CA GLN A 254 -19.90 -16.37 -26.83
C GLN A 254 -18.92 -15.33 -26.31
N GLU A 255 -18.31 -14.60 -27.24
CA GLU A 255 -17.51 -13.43 -26.92
C GLU A 255 -18.39 -12.34 -26.31
N TYR A 256 -17.90 -11.67 -25.27
CA TYR A 256 -18.61 -10.56 -24.67
C TYR A 256 -17.66 -9.49 -24.16
N ASN A 257 -18.17 -8.27 -24.18
CA ASN A 257 -17.49 -7.06 -23.80
C ASN A 257 -18.15 -6.56 -22.51
N ALA A 258 -17.46 -6.68 -21.39
CA ALA A 258 -17.92 -6.16 -20.11
C ALA A 258 -17.30 -4.78 -19.85
N ARG A 259 -18.12 -3.83 -19.40
CA ARG A 259 -17.76 -2.46 -19.06
C ARG A 259 -18.43 -2.09 -17.74
N PHE A 260 -17.63 -1.85 -16.71
CA PHE A 260 -18.11 -1.56 -15.37
C PHE A 260 -17.50 -0.29 -14.82
N LEU A 261 -18.32 0.49 -14.11
CA LEU A 261 -17.88 1.47 -13.14
C LEU A 261 -18.23 0.96 -11.74
N ARG A 262 -17.21 0.65 -10.94
CA ARG A 262 -17.35 0.12 -9.59
C ARG A 262 -17.02 1.20 -8.57
N PHE A 263 -17.89 1.37 -7.60
CA PHE A 263 -17.65 2.14 -6.39
C PHE A 263 -17.51 1.16 -5.23
N ARG A 264 -16.53 1.37 -4.37
CA ARG A 264 -16.34 0.57 -3.16
C ARG A 264 -16.01 1.50 -2.01
N ILE A 265 -16.69 1.31 -0.89
CA ILE A 265 -16.32 1.89 0.39
C ILE A 265 -15.79 0.76 1.27
N ASP A 266 -14.74 1.03 2.03
CA ASP A 266 -14.21 0.07 2.99
C ASP A 266 -13.67 0.76 4.24
N GLU A 267 -13.90 0.13 5.39
CA GLU A 267 -13.41 0.56 6.70
C GLU A 267 -12.60 -0.58 7.29
N ASN A 268 -11.45 -0.27 7.88
CA ASN A 268 -10.64 -1.24 8.62
C ASN A 268 -10.59 -0.83 10.09
N ILE A 269 -11.03 -1.72 10.97
CA ILE A 269 -11.10 -1.51 12.41
C ILE A 269 -10.13 -2.49 13.05
N GLY A 270 -9.13 -2.02 13.78
CA GLY A 270 -8.20 -2.91 14.48
C GLY A 270 -6.86 -2.30 14.85
N LEU A 271 -6.02 -3.12 15.49
CA LEU A 271 -4.71 -2.74 16.02
C LEU A 271 -3.54 -3.35 15.22
N VAL A 272 -3.84 -4.13 14.17
CA VAL A 272 -2.83 -4.72 13.29
C VAL A 272 -2.22 -3.64 12.40
N ASN A 273 -1.14 -3.02 12.90
CA ASN A 273 -0.21 -2.25 12.10
C ASN A 273 0.92 -3.17 11.61
N ARG A 274 1.14 -3.22 10.29
CA ARG A 274 2.13 -4.06 9.57
C ARG A 274 3.59 -3.81 10.00
N LYS A 275 3.94 -4.15 11.23
CA LYS A 275 5.31 -4.24 11.76
C LYS A 275 5.42 -5.62 12.44
N ARG A 276 6.52 -6.35 12.18
CA ARG A 276 6.79 -7.75 12.57
C ARG A 276 6.29 -8.11 13.98
N HIS A 277 5.86 -9.36 14.15
CA HIS A 277 5.20 -9.92 15.34
C HIS A 277 3.88 -9.21 15.68
N GLN A 278 2.77 -9.88 15.42
CA GLN A 278 1.43 -9.35 15.68
C GLN A 278 1.00 -9.79 17.09
N GLU A 279 1.65 -9.22 18.10
CA GLU A 279 1.41 -9.47 19.51
C GLU A 279 -0.04 -9.15 19.89
N ASP A 280 -0.89 -10.16 20.01
CA ASP A 280 -2.27 -10.09 20.51
C ASP A 280 -3.14 -9.00 19.84
N ARG A 281 -3.15 -8.98 18.50
CA ARG A 281 -3.89 -7.97 17.71
C ARG A 281 -4.97 -8.60 16.85
N TRP A 282 -5.98 -7.80 16.54
CA TRP A 282 -7.05 -8.15 15.62
C TRP A 282 -7.31 -7.00 14.65
N ALA A 283 -7.84 -7.33 13.48
CA ALA A 283 -8.38 -6.38 12.54
C ALA A 283 -9.62 -6.95 11.84
N VAL A 284 -10.58 -6.09 11.53
CA VAL A 284 -11.79 -6.40 10.79
C VAL A 284 -11.97 -5.36 9.70
N ASN A 285 -12.13 -5.81 8.47
CA ASN A 285 -12.48 -4.99 7.33
C ASN A 285 -13.93 -5.28 6.93
N LEU A 286 -14.70 -4.21 6.77
CA LEU A 286 -16.02 -4.25 6.13
C LEU A 286 -15.96 -3.42 4.87
N ALA A 287 -16.40 -3.99 3.76
CA ALA A 287 -16.46 -3.32 2.48
C ALA A 287 -17.81 -3.53 1.79
N TYR A 288 -18.33 -2.46 1.21
CA TYR A 288 -19.49 -2.50 0.34
C TYR A 288 -19.10 -1.97 -1.04
N GLY A 289 -19.46 -2.70 -2.08
CA GLY A 289 -19.21 -2.36 -3.47
C GLY A 289 -20.49 -2.33 -4.30
N LEU A 290 -20.57 -1.38 -5.23
CA LEU A 290 -21.60 -1.28 -6.25
C LEU A 290 -20.92 -1.23 -7.62
N GLY A 291 -21.20 -2.19 -8.49
CA GLY A 291 -20.77 -2.21 -9.88
C GLY A 291 -21.91 -1.82 -10.80
N VAL A 292 -21.81 -0.66 -11.44
CA VAL A 292 -22.75 -0.21 -12.47
C VAL A 292 -22.22 -0.65 -13.83
N GLY A 293 -23.04 -1.39 -14.57
CA GLY A 293 -22.72 -1.76 -15.95
C GLY A 293 -22.92 -0.59 -16.90
N LEU A 294 -22.02 -0.47 -17.88
CA LEU A 294 -22.01 0.62 -18.85
C LEU A 294 -22.43 0.18 -20.27
N ASN A 295 -22.82 -1.09 -20.44
CA ASN A 295 -23.36 -1.63 -21.68
C ASN A 295 -24.33 -2.79 -21.39
N ASP A 296 -25.01 -3.27 -22.44
CA ASP A 296 -26.06 -4.30 -22.33
C ASP A 296 -25.54 -5.65 -21.82
N GLN A 297 -24.25 -5.93 -22.00
CA GLN A 297 -23.59 -7.16 -21.54
C GLN A 297 -23.06 -7.07 -20.11
N SER A 298 -23.27 -5.93 -19.43
CA SER A 298 -22.75 -5.66 -18.08
C SER A 298 -23.92 -5.46 -17.11
N PRO A 299 -24.36 -6.50 -16.38
CA PRO A 299 -25.42 -6.35 -15.39
C PRO A 299 -24.91 -5.61 -14.15
N MET A 300 -25.71 -4.71 -13.60
CA MET A 300 -25.42 -4.10 -12.31
C MET A 300 -25.31 -5.18 -11.23
N TYR A 301 -24.35 -5.04 -10.33
CA TYR A 301 -24.21 -5.91 -9.18
C TYR A 301 -23.77 -5.10 -7.95
N HIS A 302 -23.98 -5.66 -6.77
CA HIS A 302 -23.37 -5.17 -5.55
C HIS A 302 -22.58 -6.30 -4.88
N ALA A 303 -21.68 -5.94 -3.98
CA ALA A 303 -20.95 -6.91 -3.19
C ALA A 303 -20.77 -6.41 -1.77
N VAL A 304 -20.91 -7.30 -0.80
CA VAL A 304 -20.53 -7.04 0.60
C VAL A 304 -19.41 -7.99 0.93
N VAL A 305 -18.27 -7.45 1.40
CA VAL A 305 -17.13 -8.26 1.82
C VAL A 305 -16.81 -7.94 3.26
N ILE A 306 -16.74 -8.98 4.08
CA ILE A 306 -16.25 -8.90 5.46
C ILE A 306 -15.01 -9.77 5.54
N SER A 307 -13.92 -9.23 6.08
CA SER A 307 -12.76 -10.03 6.43
C SER A 307 -12.28 -9.68 7.83
N GLY A 308 -11.69 -10.63 8.52
CA GLY A 308 -11.08 -10.40 9.82
C GLY A 308 -9.85 -11.25 10.00
N GLU A 309 -8.92 -10.73 10.78
CA GLU A 309 -7.73 -11.44 11.23
C GLU A 309 -7.57 -11.26 12.74
N ALA A 310 -7.11 -12.30 13.41
CA ALA A 310 -6.80 -12.31 14.82
C ALA A 310 -5.52 -13.10 15.07
N HIS A 311 -4.62 -12.52 15.85
CA HIS A 311 -3.33 -13.10 16.17
C HIS A 311 -3.21 -13.20 17.69
N LYS A 312 -2.72 -14.35 18.16
CA LYS A 312 -2.42 -14.58 19.58
C LYS A 312 -1.04 -15.17 19.72
N LEU A 313 -0.19 -14.52 20.49
CA LEU A 313 1.14 -15.03 20.78
C LEU A 313 1.08 -15.90 22.03
N PHE A 314 1.48 -17.16 21.93
CA PHE A 314 1.54 -18.04 23.10
C PHE A 314 2.90 -17.97 23.80
N ASN A 315 3.96 -17.77 23.01
CA ASN A 315 5.34 -17.55 23.47
C ASN A 315 6.13 -16.84 22.34
N PRO A 316 7.38 -16.39 22.56
CA PRO A 316 8.15 -15.64 21.57
C PRO A 316 8.38 -16.34 20.20
N ILE A 317 8.09 -17.63 20.10
CA ILE A 317 8.35 -18.46 18.92
C ILE A 317 7.05 -18.94 18.27
N VAL A 318 5.94 -19.02 19.02
CA VAL A 318 4.68 -19.63 18.59
C VAL A 318 3.54 -18.61 18.64
N GLN A 319 3.00 -18.31 17.45
CA GLN A 319 1.85 -17.45 17.25
C GLN A 319 0.72 -18.20 16.54
N LEU A 320 -0.49 -18.14 17.08
CA LEU A 320 -1.70 -18.52 16.35
C LEU A 320 -2.21 -17.34 15.54
N SER A 321 -2.56 -17.59 14.28
CA SER A 321 -3.17 -16.61 13.39
C SER A 321 -4.43 -17.22 12.80
N VAL A 322 -5.55 -16.51 12.91
CA VAL A 322 -6.83 -16.88 12.33
C VAL A 322 -7.24 -15.78 11.38
N GLU A 323 -7.48 -16.13 10.11
CA GLU A 323 -8.00 -15.23 9.10
C GLU A 323 -9.30 -15.79 8.53
N GLY A 324 -10.24 -14.90 8.22
CA GLY A 324 -11.53 -15.26 7.67
C GLY A 324 -12.02 -14.20 6.70
N ARG A 325 -12.65 -14.63 5.61
CA ARG A 325 -13.28 -13.73 4.64
C ARG A 325 -14.60 -14.33 4.15
N ALA A 326 -15.64 -13.53 4.20
CA ALA A 326 -16.95 -13.82 3.64
C ALA A 326 -17.31 -12.72 2.62
N GLY A 327 -17.99 -13.12 1.55
CA GLY A 327 -18.43 -12.21 0.51
C GLY A 327 -19.81 -12.62 -0.01
N TYR A 328 -20.65 -11.64 -0.31
CA TYR A 328 -21.87 -11.78 -1.11
C TYR A 328 -21.70 -11.02 -2.42
#